data_AF-A0A1V4UVZ6-F1
#
_entry.id   AF-A0A1V4UVZ6-F1
#
_cell.length_a   1.000
_cell.length_b   1.000
_cell.length_c   1.000
_cell.angle_alpha   90.00
_cell.angle_beta   90.00
_cell.angle_gamma   90.00
#
_symmetry.space_group_name_H-M   'P 1'
#
loop_
_entity.id
_entity.type
_entity.pdbx_description
1 polymer ?
#
loop_
_entity_poly.entity_id
_entity_poly.type
_entity_poly.pdbx_seq_one_letter_code
_entity_poly.pdbx_strand_id
1 'polypeptide(L)'
;MPPQDPEWWFVRVASILRRVYIEGPIGVQRMRSIYGGKKDRGSRPSQFRKGSGSILRKSLQQLETAGLVLHDKTGRRVSPAGISYMDGLADRIAKESAARAPQ
;
A
#
# COMPACT_ATOMS: atom_id res chain seq x y z
N MET A 1 3.63 18.07 -8.55
CA MET A 1 5.03 17.65 -8.61
C MET A 1 5.08 16.13 -8.58
N PRO A 2 5.90 15.47 -9.42
CA PRO A 2 6.11 14.03 -9.34
C PRO A 2 6.85 13.64 -8.04
N PRO A 3 6.83 12.36 -7.64
CA PRO A 3 7.65 11.86 -6.54
C PRO A 3 9.13 12.16 -6.79
N GLN A 4 9.85 12.58 -5.73
CA GLN A 4 11.26 12.94 -5.83
C GLN A 4 12.20 11.72 -5.73
N ASP A 5 11.77 10.70 -4.97
CA ASP A 5 12.50 9.45 -4.82
C ASP A 5 12.30 8.58 -6.07
N PRO A 6 13.37 8.12 -6.76
CA PRO A 6 13.26 7.21 -7.90
C PRO A 6 12.60 5.87 -7.52
N GLU A 7 12.78 5.39 -6.29
CA GLU A 7 12.27 4.10 -5.79
C GLU A 7 10.85 4.19 -5.21
N TRP A 8 10.17 5.33 -5.42
CA TRP A 8 8.83 5.60 -4.87
C TRP A 8 7.80 4.52 -5.23
N TRP A 9 7.98 3.84 -6.37
CA TRP A 9 7.08 2.77 -6.82
C TRP A 9 7.09 1.61 -5.82
N PHE A 10 8.27 1.15 -5.40
CA PHE A 10 8.40 0.04 -4.45
C PHE A 10 7.86 0.41 -3.08
N VAL A 11 8.14 1.63 -2.61
CA VAL A 11 7.57 2.16 -1.36
C VAL A 11 6.05 2.18 -1.41
N ARG A 12 5.48 2.61 -2.55
CA ARG A 12 4.02 2.63 -2.75
C ARG A 12 3.45 1.22 -2.75
N VAL A 13 4.06 0.28 -3.48
CA VAL A 13 3.61 -1.11 -3.57
C VAL A 13 3.68 -1.80 -2.20
N ALA A 14 4.76 -1.59 -1.44
CA ALA A 14 4.90 -2.10 -0.07
C ALA A 14 3.81 -1.56 0.87
N SER A 15 3.53 -0.25 0.79
CA SER A 15 2.44 0.38 1.55
C SER A 15 1.08 -0.23 1.20
N ILE A 16 0.82 -0.46 -0.09
CA ILE A 16 -0.44 -1.06 -0.58
C ILE A 16 -0.57 -2.49 -0.04
N LEU A 17 0.47 -3.32 -0.16
CA LEU A 17 0.46 -4.69 0.37
C LEU A 17 0.13 -4.72 1.86
N ARG A 18 0.79 -3.87 2.66
CA ARG A 18 0.50 -3.74 4.09
C ARG A 18 -0.94 -3.31 4.36
N ARG A 19 -1.52 -2.44 3.53
CA ARG A 19 -2.90 -1.99 3.73
C ARG A 19 -3.92 -3.08 3.43
N VAL A 20 -3.67 -3.90 2.40
CA VAL A 20 -4.50 -5.08 2.08
C VAL A 20 -4.42 -6.11 3.21
N TYR A 21 -3.24 -6.28 3.82
CA TYR A 21 -3.07 -7.17 4.98
C TYR A 21 -3.92 -6.74 6.18
N ILE A 22 -3.91 -5.45 6.53
CA ILE A 22 -4.59 -4.95 7.74
C ILE A 22 -6.10 -4.78 7.54
N GLU A 23 -6.53 -4.21 6.41
CA GLU A 23 -7.95 -3.87 6.20
C GLU A 23 -8.79 -5.03 5.63
N GLY A 24 -8.17 -6.18 5.30
CA GLY A 24 -8.87 -7.32 4.70
C GLY A 24 -9.24 -7.06 3.22
N PRO A 25 -10.32 -7.68 2.69
CA PRO A 25 -10.67 -7.56 1.29
C PRO A 25 -11.00 -6.11 0.92
N ILE A 26 -10.09 -5.47 0.17
CA ILE A 26 -10.20 -4.05 -0.17
C ILE A 26 -10.29 -3.83 -1.68
N GLY A 27 -11.24 -2.97 -2.07
CA GLY A 27 -11.40 -2.52 -3.44
C GLY A 27 -10.58 -1.27 -3.76
N VAL A 28 -10.28 -1.08 -5.04
CA VAL A 28 -9.52 0.09 -5.55
C VAL A 28 -10.17 1.41 -5.12
N GLN A 29 -11.50 1.48 -5.09
CA GLN A 29 -12.22 2.70 -4.72
C GLN A 29 -11.95 3.15 -3.27
N ARG A 30 -11.89 2.20 -2.32
CA ARG A 30 -11.57 2.48 -0.93
C ARG A 30 -10.11 2.90 -0.78
N MET A 31 -9.19 2.22 -1.47
CA MET A 31 -7.77 2.61 -1.52
C MET A 31 -7.57 4.02 -2.08
N ARG A 32 -8.35 4.42 -3.09
CA ARG A 32 -8.29 5.80 -3.63
C ARG A 32 -8.67 6.85 -2.59
N SER A 33 -9.50 6.52 -1.61
CA SER A 33 -9.79 7.44 -0.50
C SER A 33 -8.63 7.46 0.51
N ILE A 34 -8.03 6.29 0.81
CA ILE A 34 -6.87 6.20 1.73
C ILE A 34 -5.66 6.98 1.21
N TYR A 35 -5.33 6.78 -0.07
CA TYR A 35 -4.23 7.49 -0.74
C TYR A 35 -4.69 8.80 -1.39
N GLY A 36 -5.88 9.27 -1.05
CA GLY A 36 -6.36 10.60 -1.41
C GLY A 36 -5.81 11.65 -0.44
N GLY A 37 -5.99 12.92 -0.78
CA GLY A 37 -5.49 14.00 0.05
C GLY A 37 -6.24 15.31 -0.18
N LYS A 38 -5.92 16.29 0.65
CA LYS A 38 -6.40 17.66 0.51
C LYS A 38 -5.75 18.28 -0.73
N LYS A 39 -6.56 18.65 -1.72
CA LYS A 39 -6.09 19.36 -2.90
C LYS A 39 -6.34 20.85 -2.72
N ASP A 40 -5.27 21.63 -2.82
CA ASP A 40 -5.35 23.07 -2.96
C ASP A 40 -5.94 23.44 -4.34
N ARG A 41 -6.87 24.39 -4.33
CA ARG A 41 -7.61 24.87 -5.51
C ARG A 41 -7.34 26.36 -5.77
N GLY A 42 -6.28 26.93 -5.19
CA GLY A 42 -5.92 28.33 -5.32
C GLY A 42 -6.89 29.21 -4.53
N SER A 43 -7.62 30.09 -5.22
CA SER A 43 -8.55 31.03 -4.58
C SER A 43 -9.77 30.36 -3.93
N ARG A 44 -10.11 29.12 -4.31
CA ARG A 44 -11.24 28.38 -3.73
C ARG A 44 -10.81 27.52 -2.54
N PRO A 45 -11.68 27.28 -1.55
CA PRO A 45 -11.38 26.41 -0.42
C PRO A 45 -10.89 25.03 -0.87
N SER A 46 -9.86 24.56 -0.19
CA SER A 46 -9.29 23.23 -0.37
C SER A 46 -10.34 22.14 -0.16
N GLN A 47 -10.31 21.11 -1.00
CA GLN A 47 -11.22 19.97 -0.90
C GLN A 47 -10.46 18.65 -0.99
N PHE A 48 -11.00 17.61 -0.37
CA PHE A 48 -10.48 16.26 -0.49
C PHE A 48 -10.61 15.76 -1.94
N ARG A 49 -9.53 15.17 -2.46
CA ARG A 49 -9.52 14.50 -3.77
C ARG A 49 -8.95 13.10 -3.63
N LYS A 50 -9.64 12.16 -4.27
CA LYS A 50 -9.25 10.75 -4.35
C LYS A 50 -7.92 10.60 -5.10
N GLY A 51 -7.09 9.67 -4.64
CA GLY A 51 -5.85 9.29 -5.29
C GLY A 51 -6.05 8.67 -6.67
N SER A 52 -4.93 8.51 -7.39
CA SER A 52 -4.92 7.91 -8.72
C SER A 52 -5.30 6.43 -8.67
N GLY A 53 -6.35 6.06 -9.38
CA GLY A 53 -6.77 4.66 -9.51
C GLY A 53 -5.85 3.82 -10.38
N SER A 54 -5.10 4.43 -11.31
CA SER A 54 -4.22 3.70 -12.23
C SER A 54 -3.01 3.12 -11.50
N ILE A 55 -2.39 3.90 -10.59
CA ILE A 55 -1.24 3.45 -9.80
C ILE A 55 -1.68 2.25 -8.95
N LEU A 56 -2.77 2.41 -8.20
CA LEU A 56 -3.31 1.37 -7.32
C LEU A 56 -3.63 0.07 -8.07
N ARG A 57 -4.32 0.16 -9.23
CA ARG A 57 -4.64 -1.03 -10.03
C ARG A 57 -3.39 -1.76 -10.53
N LYS A 58 -2.43 -1.02 -11.09
CA LYS A 58 -1.18 -1.62 -11.61
C LYS A 58 -0.38 -2.27 -10.49
N SER A 59 -0.26 -1.62 -9.34
CA SER A 59 0.43 -2.20 -8.17
C SER A 59 -0.25 -3.49 -7.69
N LEU A 60 -1.58 -3.51 -7.62
CA LEU A 60 -2.33 -4.71 -7.22
C LEU A 60 -2.19 -5.85 -8.23
N GLN A 61 -2.23 -5.54 -9.54
CA GLN A 61 -1.99 -6.53 -10.59
C GLN A 61 -0.58 -7.13 -10.50
N GLN A 62 0.44 -6.32 -10.24
CA GLN A 62 1.80 -6.83 -10.03
C GLN A 62 1.91 -7.72 -8.80
N LEU A 63 1.24 -7.37 -7.69
CA LEU A 63 1.19 -8.19 -6.48
C LEU A 63 0.39 -9.49 -6.68
N GLU A 64 -0.62 -9.47 -7.55
CA GLU A 64 -1.35 -10.67 -7.99
C GLU A 64 -0.43 -11.58 -8.83
N THR A 65 0.33 -11.02 -9.78
CA THR A 65 1.33 -11.78 -10.56
C THR A 65 2.43 -12.37 -9.67
N ALA A 66 2.84 -11.64 -8.62
CA ALA A 66 3.82 -12.13 -7.64
C ALA A 66 3.24 -13.17 -6.67
N GLY A 67 1.94 -13.48 -6.73
CA GLY A 67 1.29 -14.46 -5.86
C GLY A 67 1.11 -14.00 -4.40
N LEU A 68 1.34 -12.72 -4.10
CA LEU A 68 1.21 -12.16 -2.75
C LEU A 68 -0.23 -11.71 -2.44
N VAL A 69 -1.01 -11.39 -3.47
CA VAL A 69 -2.40 -10.95 -3.36
C VAL A 69 -3.28 -11.85 -4.23
N LEU A 70 -4.47 -12.19 -3.73
CA LEU A 70 -5.48 -12.96 -4.44
C LEU A 70 -6.66 -12.07 -4.80
N HIS A 71 -7.19 -12.29 -5.99
CA HIS A 71 -8.45 -11.71 -6.43
C HIS A 71 -9.62 -12.46 -5.79
N ASP A 72 -10.53 -11.74 -5.14
CA ASP A 72 -11.74 -12.28 -4.55
C ASP A 72 -12.97 -11.54 -5.10
N LYS A 73 -14.17 -12.12 -5.01
CA LYS A 73 -15.41 -11.52 -5.55
C LYS A 73 -15.73 -10.15 -4.92
N THR A 74 -15.32 -9.95 -3.67
CA THR A 74 -15.56 -8.73 -2.89
C THR A 74 -14.40 -7.73 -2.96
N GLY A 75 -13.25 -8.11 -3.52
CA GLY A 75 -12.07 -7.24 -3.57
C GLY A 75 -10.78 -8.01 -3.74
N ARG A 76 -9.74 -7.59 -3.02
CA ARG A 76 -8.42 -8.23 -3.05
C ARG A 76 -7.99 -8.53 -1.64
N ARG A 77 -7.51 -9.75 -1.42
CA ARG A 77 -7.06 -10.25 -0.12
C ARG A 77 -5.60 -10.69 -0.21
N VAL A 78 -4.88 -10.67 0.89
CA VAL A 78 -3.51 -11.21 0.92
C VAL A 78 -3.56 -12.73 0.79
N SER A 79 -2.62 -13.31 0.05
CA SER A 79 -2.46 -14.76 -0.04
C SER A 79 -1.80 -15.32 1.23
N PRO A 80 -1.92 -16.63 1.53
CA PRO A 80 -1.19 -17.25 2.62
C PRO A 80 0.34 -17.04 2.51
N ALA A 81 0.87 -17.06 1.29
CA ALA A 81 2.27 -16.76 1.02
C ALA A 81 2.62 -15.30 1.31
N GLY A 82 1.72 -14.36 0.96
CA GLY A 82 1.89 -12.94 1.26
C GLY A 82 1.87 -12.63 2.76
N ILE A 83 1.02 -13.34 3.52
CA ILE A 83 0.99 -13.26 4.99
C ILE A 83 2.32 -13.73 5.57
N SER A 84 2.75 -14.95 5.20
CA SER A 84 4.02 -15.51 5.69
C SER A 84 5.23 -14.62 5.35
N TYR A 85 5.26 -14.05 4.15
CA TYR A 85 6.30 -13.11 3.75
C TYR A 85 6.30 -11.84 4.60
N MET A 86 5.13 -11.25 4.84
CA MET A 86 5.01 -10.04 5.66
C MET A 86 5.39 -10.30 7.13
N ASP A 87 4.94 -11.40 7.71
CA ASP A 87 5.22 -11.74 9.10
C ASP A 87 6.72 -12.03 9.29
N GLY A 88 7.34 -12.78 8.37
CA GLY A 88 8.78 -13.03 8.41
C GLY A 88 9.64 -11.77 8.23
N LEU A 89 9.19 -10.81 7.42
CA LEU A 89 9.84 -9.50 7.33
C LEU A 89 9.67 -8.68 8.60
N ALA A 90 8.47 -8.68 9.20
CA ALA A 90 8.19 -7.97 10.43
C ALA A 90 9.08 -8.48 11.57
N ASP A 91 9.22 -9.81 11.70
CA ASP A 91 10.10 -10.43 12.70
C ASP A 91 11.57 -10.05 12.51
N ARG A 92 12.05 -10.02 11.25
CA ARG A 92 13.42 -9.59 10.95
C ARG A 92 13.65 -8.14 11.34
N ILE A 93 12.74 -7.25 10.94
CA ILE A 93 12.83 -5.82 11.25
C ILE A 93 12.73 -5.60 12.77
N ALA A 94 11.87 -6.33 13.48
CA ALA A 94 11.77 -6.26 14.93
C ALA A 94 13.11 -6.61 15.59
N LYS A 95 13.74 -7.73 15.19
CA LYS A 95 15.05 -8.15 15.69
C LYS A 95 16.15 -7.13 15.39
N GLU A 96 16.18 -6.60 14.16
CA GLU A 96 17.15 -5.58 13.75
C GLU A 96 16.97 -4.27 14.51
N SER A 97 15.72 -3.83 14.71
CA SER A 97 15.40 -2.61 15.46
C SER A 97 15.78 -2.73 16.94
N ALA A 98 15.57 -3.91 17.54
CA ALA A 98 15.98 -4.21 18.91
C ALA A 98 17.51 -4.21 19.05
N ALA A 99 18.24 -4.69 18.03
CA ALA A 99 19.71 -4.66 18.02
C ALA A 99 20.29 -3.26 17.81
N ARG A 100 19.51 -2.33 17.22
CA ARG A 100 19.95 -0.98 16.87
C ARG A 100 19.61 0.07 17.92
N ALA A 101 18.73 -0.24 18.88
CA ALA A 101 18.48 0.63 20.01
C ALA A 101 19.69 0.59 20.97
N PRO A 102 20.47 1.68 21.14
CA PRO A 102 21.26 1.82 22.35
C PRO A 102 20.27 2.01 23.52
N GLN A 103 20.67 1.58 24.71
CA GLN A 103 19.94 1.91 25.94
C GLN A 103 19.71 3.41 26.09
#